data_AF-A0A369ANT4-F1
#
_entry.id   AF-A0A369ANT4-F1
#
_cell.length_a   1.000
_cell.length_b   1.000
_cell.length_c   1.000
_cell.angle_alpha   90.00
_cell.angle_beta   90.00
_cell.angle_gamma   90.00
#
_symmetry.space_group_name_H-M   'P 1'
#
loop_
_entity.id
_entity.type
_entity.pdbx_description
1 polymer ?
#
loop_
_entity_poly.entity_id
_entity_poly.type
_entity_poly.pdbx_seq_one_letter_code
_entity_poly.pdbx_strand_id
1 'polypeptide(L)' 'MTIYSIRITMQDGSARRYTGLFACGIEAVLQTMADYPQARSVSAICIQRSKP' A
#
# COMPACT_ATOMS: atom_id res chain seq x y z
N MET A 1 -3.79 7.11 12.93
CA MET A 1 -3.59 6.27 11.72
C MET A 1 -3.97 7.09 10.49
N THR A 2 -3.69 6.62 9.30
CA THR A 2 -3.97 7.34 8.05
C THR A 2 -4.45 6.32 7.03
N ILE A 3 -5.49 6.66 6.28
CA ILE A 3 -6.01 5.83 5.20
C ILE A 3 -5.10 6.01 3.99
N TYR A 4 -4.47 4.94 3.54
CA TYR A 4 -3.67 4.90 2.32
C TYR A 4 -4.37 4.06 1.25
N SER A 5 -4.34 4.54 0.01
CA SER A 5 -4.59 3.73 -1.18
C SER A 5 -3.30 3.05 -1.59
N ILE A 6 -3.30 1.73 -1.59
CA ILE A 6 -2.17 0.91 -2.02
C ILE A 6 -2.42 0.40 -3.43
N ARG A 7 -1.42 0.56 -4.30
CA ARG A 7 -1.38 -0.07 -5.62
C ARG A 7 -0.21 -1.03 -5.67
N ILE A 8 -0.48 -2.27 -6.04
CA ILE A 8 0.50 -3.33 -6.25
C ILE A 8 0.54 -3.63 -7.74
N THR A 9 1.72 -3.66 -8.32
CA THR A 9 1.94 -4.20 -9.67
C THR A 9 2.77 -5.47 -9.54
N MET A 10 2.24 -6.58 -10.02
CA MET A 10 2.89 -7.89 -9.99
C MET A 10 3.88 -8.03 -11.16
N GLN A 11 4.73 -9.06 -11.14
CA GLN A 11 5.70 -9.30 -12.22
C GLN A 11 5.06 -9.60 -13.58
N ASP A 12 3.89 -10.25 -13.59
CA ASP A 12 3.11 -10.54 -14.80
C ASP A 12 2.39 -9.31 -15.39
N GLY A 13 2.55 -8.14 -14.76
CA GLY A 13 1.90 -6.89 -15.16
C GLY A 13 0.49 -6.73 -14.61
N SER A 14 -0.06 -7.73 -13.92
CA SER A 14 -1.34 -7.58 -13.22
C SER A 14 -1.22 -6.56 -12.08
N ALA A 15 -2.30 -5.83 -11.81
CA ALA A 15 -2.33 -4.82 -10.77
C ALA A 15 -3.47 -5.08 -9.79
N ARG A 16 -3.21 -4.85 -8.51
CA ARG A 16 -4.21 -4.88 -7.44
C ARG A 16 -4.22 -3.54 -6.72
N ARG A 17 -5.39 -3.17 -6.21
CA ARG A 17 -5.58 -1.95 -5.43
C ARG A 17 -6.43 -2.24 -4.21
N TYR A 18 -6.03 -1.71 -3.07
CA TYR A 18 -6.85 -1.73 -1.85
C TYR A 18 -6.60 -0.50 -1.00
N THR A 19 -7.46 -0.27 -0.01
CA THR A 19 -7.29 0.77 1.00
C THR A 19 -7.03 0.14 2.36
N GLY A 20 -6.15 0.76 3.14
CA GLY A 20 -5.81 0.29 4.48
C GLY A 20 -5.46 1.44 5.44
N LEU A 21 -5.60 1.17 6.73
CA LEU A 21 -5.19 2.07 7.81
C LEU A 21 -3.76 1.73 8.22
N PHE A 22 -2.86 2.70 8.12
CA PHE A 22 -1.46 2.55 8.51
C PHE A 22 -1.01 3.73 9.38
N ALA A 23 0.04 3.58 10.16
CA ALA A 23 0.64 4.69 10.90
C ALA A 23 1.29 5.70 9.93
N CYS A 24 1.97 5.21 8.88
CA CYS A 24 2.57 6.05 7.85
C CYS A 24 2.69 5.32 6.49
N GLY A 25 3.09 6.06 5.45
CA GLY A 25 3.22 5.52 4.09
C GLY A 25 4.35 4.50 3.96
N ILE A 26 5.41 4.62 4.77
CA ILE A 26 6.53 3.67 4.77
C ILE A 26 6.07 2.31 5.32
N GLU A 27 5.38 2.29 6.45
CA GLU A 27 4.77 1.07 7.01
C GLU A 27 3.83 0.43 5.98
N ALA A 28 2.99 1.23 5.33
CA ALA A 28 2.05 0.75 4.32
C ALA A 28 2.77 0.02 3.17
N VAL A 29 3.86 0.59 2.66
CA VAL A 29 4.65 -0.05 1.59
C VAL A 29 5.36 -1.30 2.10
N LEU A 30 6.01 -1.26 3.26
CA LEU A 30 6.78 -2.38 3.79
C LEU A 30 5.90 -3.60 4.12
N GLN A 31 4.75 -3.38 4.76
CA GLN A 31 3.79 -4.47 5.02
C GLN A 31 3.28 -5.06 3.71
N THR A 32 2.91 -4.21 2.75
CA THR A 32 2.46 -4.70 1.43
C THR A 32 3.54 -5.50 0.72
N MET A 33 4.81 -5.09 0.79
CA MET A 33 5.91 -5.84 0.18
C MET A 33 6.15 -7.18 0.89
N ALA A 34 5.95 -7.25 2.21
CA ALA A 34 6.04 -8.50 2.97
C ALA A 34 4.92 -9.49 2.60
N ASP A 35 3.70 -8.98 2.43
CA ASP A 35 2.53 -9.79 2.01
C ASP A 35 2.61 -10.22 0.53
N TYR A 36 3.24 -9.40 -0.31
CA TYR A 36 3.39 -9.62 -1.75
C TYR A 36 4.87 -9.62 -2.17
N PRO A 37 5.65 -10.64 -1.80
CA PRO A 37 7.09 -10.69 -2.09
C PRO A 37 7.42 -10.75 -3.58
N GLN A 38 6.45 -11.13 -4.42
CA GLN A 38 6.57 -11.15 -5.88
C GLN A 38 6.12 -9.85 -6.56
N ALA A 39 5.74 -8.82 -5.78
CA ALA A 39 5.37 -7.53 -6.34
C ALA A 39 6.57 -6.89 -7.06
N ARG A 40 6.35 -6.42 -8.29
CA ARG A 40 7.32 -5.64 -9.03
C ARG A 40 7.39 -4.20 -8.53
N SER A 41 6.25 -3.63 -8.13
CA SER A 41 6.19 -2.30 -7.53
C SER A 41 5.01 -2.17 -6.57
N VAL A 42 5.21 -1.36 -5.54
CA VAL A 42 4.18 -0.98 -4.57
C VAL A 42 4.20 0.53 -4.43
N SER A 43 3.03 1.17 -4.44
CA SER A 43 2.89 2.58 -4.12
C SER A 43 1.76 2.82 -3.12
N ALA A 44 1.98 3.76 -2.20
CA ALA A 44 1.03 4.18 -1.19
C ALA A 44 0.70 5.66 -1.34
N ILE A 45 -0.59 5.99 -1.51
CA ILE A 45 -1.08 7.36 -1.62
C ILE A 45 -1.95 7.65 -0.40
N CYS A 46 -1.58 8.66 0.39
CA CYS A 46 -2.40 9.12 1.51
C CYS A 46 -3.72 9.67 0.98
N ILE A 47 -4.85 9.09 1.40
CA ILE A 47 -6.19 9.57 1.02
C ILE A 47 -6.74 10.50 2.10
N GLN A 48 -6.61 10.09 3.37
CA GLN A 48 -7.19 10.82 4.49
C GLN A 48 -6.44 10.53 5.78
N ARG A 49 -6.09 11.57 6.53
CA ARG A 49 -5.65 11.42 7.92
C ARG A 49 -6.89 11.16 8.77
N SER A 50 -6.92 10.07 9.54
CA SER A 50 -7.96 9.94 10.56
C SER A 50 -7.70 11.04 11.59
N LYS A 51 -8.63 12.00 11.73
CA LYS A 51 -8.53 13.02 12.78
C LYS A 51 -8.41 12.33 14.14
N PRO A 52 -7.58 12.85 15.06
CA PRO A 52 -7.59 12.41 16.45
C PRO A 52 -8.94 12.68 17.10
#